data_AF-A0A946N4W7-F1
#
_entry.id   AF-A0A946N4W7-F1
#
_cell.length_a   1.000
_cell.length_b   1.000
_cell.length_c   1.000
_cell.angle_alpha   90.00
_cell.angle_beta   90.00
_cell.angle_gamma   90.00
#
_symmetry.space_group_name_H-M   'P 1'
#
loop_
_entity.id
_entity.type
_entity.pdbx_description
1 polymer ?
#
loop_
_entity_poly.entity_id
_entity_poly.type
_entity_poly.pdbx_seq_one_letter_code
_entity_poly.pdbx_strand_id
1 'polypeptide(L)'
;MAIKSFSELFSARAEGPPPFLNSEQSIDGIASLRRAVVETLKGIQARRVRRGLLVCEDSGAFVVGLLALLHAGAEVLLPVDGRAEFIRVLGDDYDAVISDHDIPGVETLS
;
A
#
# COMPACT_ATOMS: atom_id res chain seq x y z
N MET A 1 -21.55 -8.86 18.22
CA MET A 1 -21.07 -9.08 16.83
C MET A 1 -19.58 -8.82 16.85
N ALA A 2 -18.75 -9.87 16.78
CA ALA A 2 -17.30 -9.73 16.93
C ALA A 2 -16.69 -9.30 15.58
N ILE A 3 -15.99 -8.16 15.57
CA ILE A 3 -15.21 -7.69 14.43
C ILE A 3 -13.99 -8.60 14.35
N LYS A 4 -13.91 -9.43 13.31
CA LYS A 4 -12.72 -10.24 13.03
C LYS A 4 -11.59 -9.33 12.59
N SER A 5 -10.37 -9.61 13.03
CA SER A 5 -9.21 -8.87 12.53
C SER A 5 -9.02 -9.18 11.03
N PHE A 6 -8.42 -8.24 10.29
CA PHE A 6 -8.09 -8.48 8.88
C PHE A 6 -7.21 -9.73 8.73
N SER A 7 -6.32 -10.03 9.69
CA SER A 7 -5.50 -11.24 9.72
C SER A 7 -6.31 -12.54 9.91
N GLU A 8 -7.44 -12.49 10.61
CA GLU A 8 -8.35 -13.63 10.80
C GLU A 8 -9.13 -14.00 9.53
N LEU A 9 -9.34 -13.05 8.62
CA LEU A 9 -10.00 -13.31 7.34
C LEU A 9 -9.13 -14.13 6.37
N PHE A 10 -7.81 -14.02 6.47
CA PHE A 10 -6.86 -14.76 5.61
C PHE A 10 -6.30 -16.04 6.24
N SER A 11 -6.63 -16.33 7.50
CA SER A 11 -6.16 -17.55 8.20
C SER A 11 -7.08 -18.76 7.97
N ALA A 12 -8.23 -18.58 7.30
CA ALA A 12 -9.01 -19.68 6.76
C ALA A 12 -8.22 -20.31 5.59
N ARG A 13 -7.36 -21.27 5.93
CA ARG A 13 -6.54 -22.02 4.99
C ARG A 13 -7.45 -22.83 4.06
N ALA A 14 -7.71 -22.30 2.87
CA ALA A 14 -8.31 -23.10 1.80
C ALA A 14 -7.36 -24.26 1.48
N GLU A 15 -7.84 -25.49 1.56
CA GLU A 15 -7.09 -26.67 1.10
C GLU A 15 -7.04 -26.66 -0.44
N GLY A 16 -5.97 -26.08 -0.97
CA GLY A 16 -5.70 -25.95 -2.40
C GLY A 16 -5.00 -24.63 -2.72
N PRO A 17 -4.26 -24.53 -3.86
CA PRO A 17 -3.79 -23.22 -4.31
C PRO A 17 -5.02 -22.30 -4.46
N PRO A 18 -4.97 -21.06 -3.97
CA PRO A 18 -6.09 -20.15 -4.09
C PRO A 18 -6.55 -20.03 -5.55
N PRO A 19 -7.86 -19.84 -5.81
CA PRO A 19 -8.46 -19.97 -7.13
C PRO A 19 -7.89 -19.01 -8.19
N PHE A 20 -7.19 -17.96 -7.76
CA PHE A 20 -6.49 -17.02 -8.64
C PHE A 20 -5.11 -17.52 -9.12
N LEU A 21 -4.55 -18.58 -8.53
CA LEU A 21 -3.30 -19.25 -8.93
C LEU A 21 -3.56 -20.41 -9.89
N ASN A 22 -4.30 -20.14 -10.98
CA ASN A 22 -4.71 -21.14 -11.95
C ASN A 22 -3.82 -21.20 -13.21
N SER A 23 -2.81 -20.33 -13.32
CA SER A 23 -1.89 -20.27 -14.47
C SER A 23 -0.49 -19.81 -14.06
N GLU A 24 0.53 -20.12 -14.87
CA GLU A 24 1.90 -19.59 -14.68
C GLU A 24 1.92 -18.05 -14.71
N GLN A 25 1.14 -17.42 -15.59
CA GLN A 25 0.99 -15.97 -15.64
C GLN A 25 0.46 -15.39 -14.33
N SER A 26 -0.49 -16.06 -13.68
CA SER A 26 -0.99 -15.65 -12.37
C SER A 26 0.06 -15.78 -11.28
N ILE A 27 0.88 -16.83 -11.33
CA ILE A 27 1.98 -17.04 -10.37
C ILE A 27 3.03 -15.93 -10.52
N ASP A 28 3.44 -15.63 -11.75
CA ASP A 28 4.40 -14.57 -12.05
C ASP A 28 3.87 -13.20 -11.64
N GLY A 29 2.59 -12.93 -11.89
CA GLY A 29 1.91 -11.71 -11.46
C GLY A 29 1.97 -11.52 -9.94
N ILE A 30 1.70 -12.57 -9.16
CA ILE A 30 1.74 -12.50 -7.70
C ILE A 30 3.18 -12.40 -7.17
N ALA A 31 4.12 -13.11 -7.78
CA ALA A 31 5.54 -12.99 -7.43
C ALA A 31 6.06 -11.56 -7.67
N SER A 32 5.66 -10.95 -8.79
CA SER A 32 5.97 -9.56 -9.13
C SER A 32 5.35 -8.58 -8.12
N LEU A 33 4.05 -8.73 -7.82
CA LEU A 33 3.35 -7.93 -6.82
C LEU A 33 4.03 -8.01 -5.45
N ARG A 34 4.32 -9.23 -4.98
CA ARG A 34 5.00 -9.45 -3.70
C ARG A 34 6.37 -8.75 -3.67
N ARG A 35 7.13 -8.80 -4.76
CA ARG A 35 8.43 -8.14 -4.84
C ARG A 35 8.29 -6.62 -4.74
N ALA A 36 7.34 -6.04 -5.49
CA ALA A 36 7.06 -4.61 -5.43
C ALA A 36 6.67 -4.18 -4.00
N VAL A 37 5.75 -4.90 -3.35
CA VAL A 37 5.35 -4.64 -1.96
C VAL A 37 6.53 -4.68 -1.00
N VAL A 38 7.43 -5.65 -1.15
CA VAL A 38 8.62 -5.77 -0.29
C VAL A 38 9.59 -4.61 -0.49
N GLU A 39 9.80 -4.15 -1.73
CA GLU A 39 10.68 -3.00 -1.98
C GLU A 39 10.10 -1.70 -1.41
N THR A 40 8.82 -1.41 -1.67
CA THR A 40 8.15 -0.21 -1.11
C THR A 40 8.12 -0.28 0.43
N LEU A 41 7.89 -1.46 1.02
CA LEU A 41 7.91 -1.68 2.47
C LEU A 41 9.26 -1.30 3.10
N LYS A 42 10.38 -1.60 2.44
CA LYS A 42 11.71 -1.21 2.96
C LYS A 42 11.84 0.31 3.07
N GLY A 43 11.35 1.06 2.09
CA GLY A 43 11.34 2.53 2.11
C GLY A 43 10.51 3.08 3.27
N ILE A 44 9.30 2.53 3.45
CA ILE A 44 8.37 2.89 4.54
C ILE A 44 9.00 2.59 5.91
N GLN A 45 9.62 1.42 6.08
CA GLN A 45 10.27 1.03 7.33
C GLN A 45 11.52 1.86 7.64
N ALA A 46 12.34 2.16 6.63
CA ALA A 46 13.55 2.99 6.79
C ALA A 46 13.19 4.39 7.32
N ARG A 47 12.06 4.94 6.89
CA ARG A 47 11.54 6.24 7.34
C ARG A 47 10.68 6.16 8.60
N ARG A 48 10.42 4.96 9.12
CA ARG A 48 9.56 4.71 10.29
C ARG A 48 8.18 5.37 10.15
N VAL A 49 7.61 5.31 8.95
CA VAL A 49 6.29 5.88 8.65
C VAL A 49 5.24 5.21 9.55
N ARG A 50 4.49 6.00 10.30
CA ARG A 50 3.36 5.55 11.11
C ARG A 50 2.03 5.91 10.47
N ARG A 51 1.98 7.00 9.72
CA ARG A 51 0.80 7.48 8.97
C ARG A 51 1.25 7.77 7.54
N GLY A 52 0.81 6.94 6.59
CA GLY A 52 1.12 7.11 5.18
C GLY A 52 -0.06 7.66 4.40
N LEU A 53 0.14 8.75 3.68
CA LEU A 53 -0.84 9.28 2.74
C LEU A 53 -0.67 8.57 1.40
N LEU A 54 -1.69 7.87 0.92
CA LEU A 54 -1.64 7.12 -0.34
C LEU A 54 -2.33 7.89 -1.47
N VAL A 55 -1.56 8.31 -2.46
CA VAL A 55 -2.02 9.11 -3.61
C VAL A 55 -1.51 8.45 -4.88
N CYS A 56 -2.30 7.57 -5.48
CA CYS A 56 -1.90 6.88 -6.70
C CYS A 56 -2.98 7.02 -7.79
N GLU A 57 -2.55 7.23 -9.03
CA GLU A 57 -3.43 7.15 -10.20
C GLU A 57 -3.45 5.74 -10.78
N ASP A 58 -2.30 5.04 -10.77
CA ASP A 58 -2.20 3.64 -11.16
C ASP A 58 -2.73 2.70 -10.07
N SER A 59 -3.64 1.83 -10.48
CA SER A 59 -4.26 0.83 -9.60
C SER A 59 -3.27 -0.21 -9.07
N GLY A 60 -2.21 -0.53 -9.81
CA GLY A 60 -1.18 -1.47 -9.37
C GLY A 60 -0.32 -0.86 -8.27
N ALA A 61 0.18 0.34 -8.48
CA ALA A 61 0.93 1.10 -7.49
C ALA A 61 0.10 1.40 -6.24
N PHE A 62 -1.19 1.72 -6.40
CA PHE A 62 -2.13 1.86 -5.28
C PHE A 62 -2.15 0.60 -4.41
N VAL A 63 -2.33 -0.58 -5.01
CA VAL A 63 -2.38 -1.86 -4.29
C VAL A 63 -1.02 -2.15 -3.62
N VAL A 64 0.09 -1.89 -4.30
CA VAL A 64 1.44 -2.06 -3.74
C VAL A 64 1.63 -1.18 -2.51
N GLY A 65 1.35 0.12 -2.62
CA GLY A 65 1.50 1.08 -1.53
C GLY A 65 0.59 0.77 -0.34
N LEU A 66 -0.67 0.41 -0.61
CA LEU A 66 -1.63 -0.01 0.41
C LEU A 66 -1.12 -1.22 1.19
N LEU A 67 -0.72 -2.29 0.49
CA LEU A 67 -0.22 -3.51 1.11
C LEU A 67 1.07 -3.26 1.89
N ALA A 68 1.97 -2.44 1.35
CA ALA A 68 3.23 -2.09 2.01
C ALA A 68 2.99 -1.31 3.32
N LEU A 69 2.08 -0.34 3.32
CA LEU A 69 1.69 0.39 4.54
C LEU A 69 1.06 -0.53 5.58
N LEU A 70 0.12 -1.39 5.18
CA LEU A 70 -0.51 -2.36 6.08
C LEU A 70 0.52 -3.32 6.68
N HIS A 71 1.49 -3.79 5.88
CA HIS A 71 2.59 -4.63 6.36
C HIS A 71 3.55 -3.90 7.31
N ALA A 72 3.74 -2.58 7.14
CA ALA A 72 4.50 -1.76 8.07
C ALA A 72 3.75 -1.52 9.39
N GLY A 73 2.45 -1.85 9.46
CA GLY A 73 1.58 -1.48 10.58
C GLY A 73 1.30 0.02 10.63
N ALA A 74 1.45 0.72 9.50
CA ALA A 74 1.15 2.13 9.38
C ALA A 74 -0.35 2.34 9.18
N GLU A 75 -0.86 3.45 9.72
CA GLU A 75 -2.17 3.99 9.37
C GLU A 75 -2.17 4.46 7.91
N VAL A 76 -3.21 4.07 7.18
CA VAL A 76 -3.38 4.43 5.77
C VAL A 76 -4.36 5.58 5.67
N LEU A 77 -3.88 6.72 5.18
CA LEU A 77 -4.69 7.90 4.92
C LEU A 77 -5.00 7.98 3.42
N LEU A 78 -6.29 8.03 3.10
CA LEU A 78 -6.78 8.17 1.73
C LEU A 78 -7.36 9.59 1.57
N PRO A 79 -6.63 10.51 0.92
CA PRO A 79 -7.14 11.86 0.73
C PRO A 79 -8.30 11.83 -0.28
N VAL A 80 -9.21 12.79 -0.12
CA VAL A 80 -10.30 13.01 -1.07
C VAL A 80 -9.82 13.61 -2.40
N ASP A 81 -8.60 14.14 -2.43
CA ASP A 81 -7.99 14.83 -3.56
C ASP A 81 -6.46 14.63 -3.55
N GLY A 82 -5.88 14.29 -4.71
CA GLY A 82 -4.44 14.06 -4.88
C GLY A 82 -3.64 15.31 -5.26
N ARG A 83 -4.28 16.47 -5.40
CA ARG A 83 -3.59 17.72 -5.76
C ARG A 83 -2.61 18.19 -4.69
N ALA A 84 -1.50 18.76 -5.12
CA ALA A 84 -0.42 19.22 -4.24
C ALA A 84 -0.89 20.25 -3.20
N GLU A 85 -1.82 21.14 -3.55
CA GLU A 85 -2.34 22.14 -2.61
C GLU A 85 -3.10 21.48 -1.46
N PHE A 86 -3.87 20.44 -1.75
CA PHE A 86 -4.64 19.70 -0.75
C PHE A 86 -3.71 18.90 0.17
N ILE A 87 -2.73 18.20 -0.41
CA ILE A 87 -1.77 17.40 0.35
C ILE A 87 -0.95 18.28 1.31
N ARG A 88 -0.51 19.47 0.87
CA ARG A 88 0.24 20.39 1.74
C ARG A 88 -0.57 20.89 2.94
N VAL A 89 -1.90 21.02 2.81
CA VAL A 89 -2.78 21.40 3.93
C VAL A 89 -2.81 20.31 5.00
N LEU A 90 -2.65 19.04 4.60
CA LEU A 90 -2.60 17.89 5.51
C LEU A 90 -1.22 17.67 6.15
N GLY A 91 -0.24 18.55 5.92
CA GLY A 91 1.19 18.27 6.13
C GLY A 91 1.61 17.71 7.50
N ASP A 92 0.87 17.98 8.57
CA ASP A 92 1.16 17.48 9.93
C ASP A 92 0.43 16.14 10.26
N ASP A 93 -0.52 15.72 9.41
CA ASP A 93 -1.37 14.55 9.62
C ASP A 93 -0.72 13.25 9.12
N TYR A 94 0.32 13.33 8.30
CA TYR A 94 1.03 12.16 7.74
C TYR A 94 2.55 12.29 7.88
N ASP A 95 3.26 11.17 7.81
CA ASP A 95 4.72 11.11 7.91
C ASP A 95 5.40 10.91 6.54
N ALA A 96 4.67 10.36 5.57
CA ALA A 96 5.12 10.21 4.19
C ALA A 96 3.95 10.17 3.21
N VAL A 97 4.21 10.59 1.97
CA VAL A 97 3.29 10.42 0.83
C VAL A 97 3.80 9.28 -0.04
N ILE A 98 2.95 8.31 -0.34
CA ILE A 98 3.22 7.24 -1.30
C ILE A 98 2.48 7.56 -2.58
N SER A 99 3.21 7.63 -3.69
CA SER A 99 2.69 8.04 -4.99
C SER A 99 3.42 7.36 -6.13
N ASP A 100 2.70 7.09 -7.22
CA ASP A 100 3.21 6.55 -8.47
C ASP A 100 3.70 7.63 -9.44
N HIS A 101 3.52 8.89 -9.07
CA HIS A 101 3.93 10.06 -9.84
C HIS A 101 4.48 11.16 -8.93
N ASP A 102 5.25 12.07 -9.53
CA ASP A 102 5.79 13.23 -8.81
C ASP A 102 4.70 14.23 -8.49
N ILE A 103 4.62 14.64 -7.23
CA ILE A 103 3.69 15.67 -6.77
C ILE A 103 4.51 16.94 -6.49
N PRO A 104 4.27 18.05 -7.21
CA PRO A 104 5.12 19.23 -7.11
C PRO A 104 5.28 19.75 -5.68
N GLY A 105 6.53 19.80 -5.21
CA GLY A 105 6.89 20.30 -3.87
C GLY A 105 6.43 19.42 -2.71
N VAL A 106 6.16 18.14 -2.97
CA VAL A 106 5.89 17.12 -1.95
C VAL A 106 6.90 15.99 -2.14
N GLU A 107 7.56 15.57 -1.07
CA GLU A 107 8.44 14.41 -1.12
C GLU A 107 7.62 13.12 -1.14
N THR A 108 7.80 12.30 -2.17
CA THR A 108 7.06 11.05 -2.37
C THR A 108 7.95 9.82 -2.20
N LEU A 109 7.34 8.71 -1.80
CA LEU A 109 7.86 7.36 -1.87
C LEU A 109 7.19 6.62 -3.01
N SER A 110 7.96 5.86 -3.78
CA SER A 110 7.51 4.94 -4.83
C SER A 110 7.78 3.49 -4.44
#